data_AF-G3HRM3-F1
#
_entry.id   AF-G3HRM3-F1
#
_cell.length_a   1.000
_cell.length_b   1.000
_cell.length_c   1.000
_cell.angle_alpha   90.00
_cell.angle_beta   90.00
_cell.angle_gamma   90.00
#
_symmetry.space_group_name_H-M   'P 1'
#
loop_
_entity.id
_entity.type
_entity.pdbx_description
1 polymer ?
#
loop_
_entity_poly.entity_id
_entity_poly.type
_entity_poly.pdbx_seq_one_letter_code
_entity_poly.pdbx_strand_id
1 'polypeptide(L)'
;MWLYLVALVGLWTLLRWYRERQVVSHLQDKYVFITGLLETVNSMVEAGSGDLTLVTDCMEHALTSCHPRTRYSAGWDAKLFYLPLCYLPTFLTDAIFYWMSVKPAQAL
;
A
#
# COMPACT_ATOMS: atom_id res chain seq x y z
N MET A 1 -3.34 -31.22 -11.73
CA MET A 1 -3.30 -30.28 -10.58
C MET A 1 -2.53 -29.00 -10.92
N TRP A 2 -1.33 -29.07 -11.49
CA TRP A 2 -0.56 -27.87 -11.91
C TRP A 2 -1.16 -27.07 -13.08
N LEU A 3 -1.96 -27.70 -13.95
CA LEU A 3 -2.59 -27.02 -15.10
C LEU A 3 -3.54 -25.89 -14.67
N TYR A 4 -4.26 -26.05 -13.55
CA TYR A 4 -5.12 -24.98 -13.02
C TYR A 4 -4.30 -23.80 -12.48
N LEU A 5 -3.17 -24.06 -11.82
CA LEU A 5 -2.27 -23.01 -11.35
C LEU A 5 -1.69 -22.23 -12.53
N VAL A 6 -1.24 -22.92 -13.58
CA VAL A 6 -0.71 -22.28 -14.79
C VAL A 6 -1.79 -21.47 -15.50
N ALA A 7 -3.02 -22.00 -15.62
CA ALA A 7 -4.14 -21.28 -16.21
C ALA A 7 -4.53 -20.03 -15.40
N LEU A 8 -4.55 -20.12 -14.07
CA LEU A 8 -4.86 -19.01 -13.18
C LEU A 8 -3.79 -17.90 -13.24
N VAL A 9 -2.51 -18.28 -13.26
CA VAL A 9 -1.40 -17.33 -13.45
C VAL A 9 -1.48 -16.67 -14.82
N GLY A 10 -1.73 -17.44 -15.89
CA GLY A 10 -1.90 -16.93 -17.24
C GLY A 10 -3.05 -15.92 -17.34
N LEU A 11 -4.23 -16.26 -16.81
CA LEU A 11 -5.38 -15.36 -16.74
C LEU A 11 -5.04 -14.08 -15.95
N TRP A 12 -4.37 -14.21 -14.80
CA TRP A 12 -3.98 -13.06 -13.98
C TRP A 12 -3.00 -12.15 -14.71
N THR A 13 -1.99 -12.71 -15.40
CA THR A 13 -1.04 -11.90 -16.19
C THR A 13 -1.74 -11.17 -17.34
N LEU A 14 -2.72 -11.80 -18.00
CA LEU A 14 -3.54 -11.17 -19.04
C LEU A 14 -4.40 -10.04 -18.48
N LEU A 15 -5.06 -10.25 -17.33
CA LEU A 15 -5.85 -9.21 -16.67
C LEU A 15 -4.97 -8.04 -16.21
N ARG A 16 -3.79 -8.35 -15.64
CA ARG A 16 -2.80 -7.34 -15.26
C ARG A 16 -2.35 -6.55 -16.48
N TRP A 17 -2.03 -7.22 -17.58
CA TRP A 17 -1.62 -6.59 -18.83
C TRP A 17 -2.70 -5.69 -19.41
N TYR A 18 -3.96 -6.16 -19.44
CA TYR A 18 -5.09 -5.34 -19.88
C TYR A 18 -5.27 -4.10 -19.00
N ARG A 19 -5.10 -4.25 -17.68
CA ARG A 19 -5.15 -3.14 -16.72
C ARG A 19 -4.03 -2.13 -16.92
N GLU A 20 -2.79 -2.59 -17.14
CA GLU A 20 -1.62 -1.71 -17.37
C GLU A 20 -1.70 -0.95 -18.70
N ARG A 21 -2.52 -1.41 -19.65
CA ARG A 21 -2.76 -0.75 -20.94
C ARG A 21 -3.70 0.45 -20.86
N GLN A 22 -4.40 0.64 -19.73
CA GLN A 22 -5.34 1.73 -19.53
C GLN A 22 -4.56 3.05 -19.32
N VAL A 23 -4.61 3.94 -20.31
CA VAL A 23 -3.93 5.24 -20.28
C VAL A 23 -4.98 6.35 -20.29
N VAL A 24 -4.99 7.19 -19.26
CA VAL A 24 -5.84 8.39 -19.24
C VAL A 24 -5.31 9.35 -20.30
N SER A 25 -6.09 9.56 -21.37
CA SER A 25 -5.69 10.43 -22.49
C SER A 25 -5.92 11.91 -22.20
N HIS A 26 -6.99 12.24 -21.46
CA HIS A 26 -7.41 13.61 -21.21
C HIS A 26 -6.66 14.26 -20.03
N LEU A 27 -6.16 15.48 -20.22
CA LEU A 27 -5.37 16.19 -19.20
C LEU A 27 -6.21 16.58 -17.98
N GLN A 28 -7.47 17.01 -18.18
CA GLN A 28 -8.34 17.41 -17.08
C GLN A 28 -8.62 16.24 -16.13
N ASP A 29 -8.77 15.03 -16.68
CA ASP A 29 -9.06 13.83 -15.91
C ASP A 29 -7.84 13.42 -15.07
N LYS A 30 -6.62 13.67 -15.57
CA LYS A 30 -5.39 13.50 -14.79
C LYS A 30 -5.32 14.46 -13.61
N TYR A 31 -5.69 15.74 -13.81
CA TYR A 31 -5.70 16.71 -12.71
C TYR A 31 -6.71 16.32 -11.62
N VAL A 32 -7.94 15.95 -12.00
CA VAL A 32 -8.98 15.50 -11.04
C VAL A 32 -8.53 14.25 -10.27
N PHE A 33 -7.86 13.32 -10.96
CA PHE A 33 -7.30 12.13 -10.33
C PHE A 33 -6.21 12.47 -9.31
N ILE A 34 -5.26 13.35 -9.66
CA ILE A 34 -4.19 13.78 -8.75
C ILE A 34 -4.76 14.53 -7.55
N THR A 35 -5.75 15.40 -7.74
CA THR A 35 -6.38 16.12 -6.62
C THR A 35 -7.09 15.18 -5.68
N GLY A 36 -7.82 14.17 -6.20
CA GLY A 36 -8.45 13.15 -5.36
C GLY A 36 -7.43 12.31 -4.58
N LEU A 37 -6.29 11.97 -5.20
CA LEU A 37 -5.20 11.28 -4.51
C LEU A 37 -4.63 12.15 -3.38
N LEU A 38 -4.37 13.44 -3.63
CA LEU A 38 -3.86 14.35 -2.61
C LEU A 38 -4.81 14.49 -1.42
N GLU A 39 -6.12 14.53 -1.67
CA GLU A 39 -7.14 14.56 -0.62
C GLU A 39 -7.12 13.27 0.24
N THR A 40 -7.01 12.10 -0.41
CA THR A 40 -6.85 10.84 0.34
C THR A 40 -5.58 10.81 1.18
N VAL A 41 -4.47 11.38 0.69
CA VAL A 41 -3.23 11.47 1.46
C VAL A 41 -3.36 12.44 2.62
N ASN A 42 -4.01 13.59 2.45
CA ASN A 42 -4.23 14.54 3.54
C ASN A 42 -5.08 13.94 4.66
N SER A 43 -6.15 13.21 4.33
CA SER A 43 -6.95 12.51 5.35
C SER A 43 -6.16 11.41 6.08
N MET A 44 -5.22 10.74 5.41
CA MET A 44 -4.29 9.82 6.07
C MET A 44 -3.33 10.54 7.05
N VAL A 45 -2.87 11.74 6.69
CA VAL A 45 -2.00 12.56 7.57
C VAL A 45 -2.79 13.03 8.80
N GLU A 46 -4.04 13.45 8.64
CA GLU A 46 -4.92 13.82 9.74
C GLU A 46 -5.26 12.64 10.66
N ALA A 47 -5.31 11.42 10.12
CA ALA A 47 -5.47 10.19 10.91
C ALA A 47 -4.19 9.80 11.68
N GLY A 48 -3.06 10.48 11.46
CA GLY A 48 -1.82 10.25 12.17
C GLY A 48 -1.92 10.58 13.66
N SER A 49 -1.31 9.74 14.51
CA SER A 49 -1.25 10.00 15.94
C SER A 49 -0.33 11.21 16.24
N GLY A 50 -0.79 12.13 17.08
CA GLY A 50 0.03 13.27 17.55
C GLY A 50 1.12 12.88 18.57
N ASP A 51 1.11 11.64 19.06
CA ASP A 51 2.01 11.16 20.10
C ASP A 51 3.38 10.76 19.52
N LEU A 52 4.35 11.66 19.65
CA LEU A 52 5.74 11.43 19.25
C LEU A 52 6.45 10.39 20.13
N THR A 53 5.90 10.08 21.31
CA THR A 53 6.46 9.14 22.29
C THR A 53 6.63 7.74 21.72
N LEU A 54 5.73 7.31 20.83
CA LEU A 54 5.78 6.01 20.17
C LEU A 54 7.11 5.76 19.44
N VAL A 55 7.70 6.82 18.88
CA VAL A 55 8.96 6.77 18.16
C VAL A 55 10.14 6.87 19.12
N THR A 56 10.08 7.79 20.09
CA THR A 56 11.17 7.97 21.06
C THR A 56 11.37 6.73 21.93
N ASP A 57 10.30 6.05 22.33
CA ASP A 57 10.38 4.82 23.13
C ASP A 57 11.03 3.68 22.33
N CYS A 58 10.72 3.58 21.04
CA CYS A 58 11.38 2.61 20.16
C CYS A 58 12.88 2.92 20.00
N MET A 59 13.25 4.20 19.92
CA MET A 59 14.64 4.64 19.86
C MET A 59 15.38 4.36 21.18
N GLU A 60 14.77 4.70 22.32
CA GLU A 60 15.35 4.43 23.64
C GLU A 60 15.56 2.92 23.84
N HIS A 61 14.57 2.10 23.50
CA HIS A 61 14.70 0.65 23.58
C HIS A 61 15.81 0.13 22.65
N ALA A 62 15.94 0.70 21.44
CA ALA A 62 17.01 0.34 20.53
C ALA A 62 18.41 0.65 21.08
N LEU A 63 18.56 1.78 21.78
CA LEU A 63 19.84 2.23 22.33
C LEU A 63 20.20 1.56 23.67
N THR A 64 19.20 1.20 24.48
CA THR A 64 19.41 0.65 25.84
C THR A 64 19.40 -0.88 25.90
N SER A 65 18.85 -1.56 24.89
CA SER A 65 18.76 -3.02 24.89
C SER A 65 20.13 -3.68 24.73
N CYS A 66 20.39 -4.73 25.53
CA CYS A 66 21.63 -5.51 25.40
C CYS A 66 21.68 -6.33 24.10
N HIS A 67 20.53 -6.58 23.45
CA HIS A 67 20.40 -7.36 22.21
C HIS A 67 19.53 -6.59 21.19
N PRO A 68 20.12 -5.62 20.47
CA PRO A 68 19.36 -4.76 19.57
C PRO A 68 18.78 -5.54 18.39
N ARG A 69 17.54 -5.24 18.02
CA ARG A 69 16.87 -5.77 16.83
C ARG A 69 17.21 -4.96 15.59
N THR A 70 17.20 -5.60 14.42
CA THR A 70 17.45 -4.96 13.12
C THR A 70 16.28 -4.12 12.62
N ARG A 71 15.07 -4.31 13.18
CA ARG A 71 13.88 -3.51 12.86
C ARG A 71 13.06 -3.24 14.12
N TYR A 72 12.65 -1.98 14.28
CA TYR A 72 11.70 -1.52 15.29
C TYR A 72 10.49 -0.91 14.60
N SER A 73 9.29 -1.28 15.04
CA SER A 73 8.03 -0.74 14.53
C SER A 73 7.43 0.15 15.60
N ALA A 74 7.41 1.45 15.34
CA ALA A 74 6.78 2.45 16.20
C ALA A 74 5.27 2.44 15.97
N GLY A 75 4.50 2.38 17.06
CA GLY A 75 3.04 2.31 16.99
C GLY A 75 2.46 0.90 16.86
N TRP A 76 1.18 0.79 17.21
CA TRP A 76 0.40 -0.44 17.11
C TRP A 76 -0.12 -0.68 15.68
N ASP A 77 -0.41 0.39 14.97
CA ASP A 77 -0.79 0.42 13.56
C ASP A 77 0.30 -0.20 12.67
N ALA A 78 1.57 0.13 12.91
CA ALA A 78 2.73 -0.46 12.24
C ALA A 78 2.79 -1.99 12.41
N LYS A 79 2.49 -2.49 13.62
CA LYS A 79 2.54 -3.92 13.94
C LYS A 79 1.32 -4.68 13.40
N LEU A 80 0.13 -4.09 13.45
CA LEU A 80 -1.11 -4.75 13.04
C LEU A 80 -1.37 -4.67 11.53
N PHE A 81 -1.09 -3.54 10.88
CA PHE A 81 -1.43 -3.36 9.47
C PHE A 81 -0.22 -3.54 8.56
N TYR A 82 0.88 -2.85 8.86
CA TYR A 82 2.02 -2.82 7.96
C TYR A 82 2.84 -4.11 8.01
N LEU A 83 3.04 -4.72 9.18
CA LEU A 83 3.76 -5.98 9.30
C LEU A 83 3.10 -7.11 8.49
N PRO A 84 1.79 -7.41 8.65
CA PRO A 84 1.14 -8.44 7.85
C PRO A 84 1.14 -8.13 6.35
N LEU A 85 0.98 -6.85 6.00
CA LEU A 85 1.01 -6.42 4.60
C LEU A 85 2.39 -6.65 3.97
N CYS A 86 3.49 -6.41 4.69
CA CYS A 86 4.85 -6.65 4.21
C CYS A 86 5.20 -8.14 4.00
N TYR A 87 4.53 -9.06 4.71
CA TYR A 87 4.71 -10.50 4.52
C TYR A 87 3.76 -11.10 3.49
N LEU A 88 2.77 -10.33 3.03
CA LEU A 88 1.83 -10.77 2.01
C LEU A 88 2.51 -10.79 0.62
N PRO A 89 2.15 -11.73 -0.27
CA PRO A 89 2.60 -11.71 -1.65
C PRO A 89 2.24 -10.41 -2.38
N THR A 90 3.13 -9.95 -3.27
CA THR A 90 2.96 -8.70 -4.05
C THR A 90 1.65 -8.63 -4.82
N PHE A 91 1.14 -9.76 -5.30
CA PHE A 91 -0.15 -9.79 -6.02
C PHE A 91 -1.35 -9.47 -5.12
N LEU A 92 -1.31 -9.86 -3.84
CA LEU A 92 -2.38 -9.56 -2.88
C LEU A 92 -2.27 -8.11 -2.41
N THR A 93 -1.06 -7.63 -2.12
CA THR A 93 -0.86 -6.22 -1.74
C THR A 93 -1.34 -5.29 -2.85
N ASP A 94 -0.99 -5.57 -4.11
CA ASP A 94 -1.42 -4.78 -5.27
C ASP A 94 -2.95 -4.81 -5.45
N ALA A 95 -3.60 -5.93 -5.14
CA ALA A 95 -5.06 -6.04 -5.20
C ALA A 95 -5.75 -5.22 -4.08
N ILE A 96 -5.19 -5.27 -2.85
CA ILE A 96 -5.67 -4.49 -1.71
C ILE A 96 -5.51 -2.99 -1.98
N PHE A 97 -4.34 -2.56 -2.45
CA PHE A 97 -4.09 -1.18 -2.83
C PHE A 97 -4.98 -0.72 -3.98
N TYR A 98 -5.22 -1.57 -4.99
CA TYR A 98 -6.13 -1.25 -6.09
C TYR A 98 -7.57 -1.03 -5.60
N TRP A 99 -8.05 -1.84 -4.65
CA TRP A 99 -9.38 -1.62 -4.07
C TRP A 99 -9.44 -0.29 -3.30
N MET A 100 -8.42 0.02 -2.50
CA MET A 100 -8.38 1.28 -1.74
C MET A 100 -8.10 2.50 -2.62
N SER A 101 -7.54 2.32 -3.82
CA SER A 101 -7.20 3.42 -4.71
C SER A 101 -8.42 4.09 -5.31
N VAL A 102 -8.33 5.41 -5.48
CA VAL A 102 -9.32 6.19 -6.22
C VAL A 102 -9.36 5.66 -7.66
N LYS A 103 -10.56 5.31 -8.15
CA LYS A 103 -10.72 4.84 -9.53
C LYS A 103 -10.71 6.05 -10.48
N PRO A 104 -9.99 6.00 -11.62
CA PRO A 104 -10.05 7.07 -12.61
C PRO A 104 -11.47 7.16 -13.19
N ALA A 105 -11.98 8.39 -13.34
CA ALA A 105 -13.34 8.66 -13.78
C ALA A 105 -13.63 8.14 -15.21
N GLN A 106 -12.60 8.06 -16.06
CA GLN A 106 -12.66 7.43 -17.38
C GLN A 106 -11.31 6.76 -17.68
N ALA A 107 -11.31 5.43 -17.70
CA ALA A 107 -10.23 4.63 -18.25
C ALA A 107 -10.81 3.97 -19.52
N LEU A 108 -10.31 4.38 -20.69
CA LEU A 108 -10.68 3.83 -22.01
C LEU A 108 -9.73 2.68 -22.33
#